data_AF-X1IQU0-F1
#
_entry.id   AF-X1IQU0-F1
#
_cell.length_a   1.000
_cell.length_b   1.000
_cell.length_c   1.000
_cell.angle_alpha   90.00
_cell.angle_beta   90.00
_cell.angle_gamma   90.00
#
_symmetry.space_group_name_H-M   'P 1'
#
loop_
_entity.id
_entity.type
_entity.pdbx_description
1 polymer ?
#
loop_
_entity_poly.entity_id
_entity_poly.type
_entity_poly.pdbx_seq_one_letter_code
_entity_poly.pdbx_strand_id
1 'polypeptide(L)'
;IVNLTEFYYILYRRDAAIAEEKVRNLRAYGMEIVPITDNAIWRETGKIKGEHAISLADAFAVATAIAKKDKLVVGRDEDFKKVNVPQIKVR
;
A
#
# COMPACT_ATOMS: atom_id res chain seq x y z
N ILE A 1 7.55 -6.54 -1.87
CA ILE A 1 6.27 -6.16 -1.24
C ILE A 1 6.48 -4.83 -0.55
N VAL A 2 5.90 -3.73 -1.02
CA VAL A 2 6.28 -2.39 -0.51
C VAL A 2 5.48 -2.01 0.73
N ASN A 3 4.15 -2.00 0.67
CA ASN A 3 3.32 -1.60 1.81
C ASN A 3 3.45 -2.55 3.01
N LEU A 4 3.68 -3.85 2.80
CA LEU A 4 3.98 -4.77 3.91
C LEU A 4 5.34 -4.47 4.56
N THR A 5 6.32 -4.00 3.78
CA THR A 5 7.62 -3.59 4.32
C THR A 5 7.42 -2.36 5.20
N GLU A 6 6.61 -1.40 4.77
CA GLU A 6 6.26 -0.23 5.56
C GLU A 6 5.54 -0.58 6.86
N PHE A 7 4.48 -1.39 6.74
CA PHE A 7 3.75 -1.94 7.87
C PHE A 7 4.69 -2.63 8.88
N TYR A 8 5.60 -3.47 8.38
CA TYR A 8 6.54 -4.21 9.21
C TYR A 8 7.50 -3.29 9.94
N TYR A 9 8.22 -2.39 9.27
CA TYR A 9 9.24 -1.57 9.95
C TYR A 9 8.62 -0.57 10.94
N ILE A 10 7.41 -0.08 10.67
CA ILE A 10 6.70 0.81 11.61
C ILE A 10 6.44 0.08 12.94
N LEU A 11 5.98 -1.16 12.87
CA LEU A 11 5.75 -1.99 14.06
C LEU A 11 7.06 -2.43 14.70
N TYR A 12 8.04 -2.84 13.90
CA TYR A 12 9.33 -3.33 14.37
C TYR A 12 10.10 -2.28 15.16
N ARG A 13 10.00 -0.99 14.77
CA ARG A 13 10.57 0.13 15.54
C ARG A 13 10.00 0.26 16.96
N ARG A 14 8.83 -0.31 17.21
CA ARG A 14 8.20 -0.34 18.53
C ARG A 14 8.50 -1.64 19.25
N ASP A 15 8.25 -2.77 18.58
CA ASP A 15 8.45 -4.11 19.10
C ASP A 15 8.53 -5.13 17.94
N ALA A 16 9.63 -5.89 17.89
CA ALA A 16 9.85 -6.92 16.88
C ALA A 16 8.82 -8.07 16.97
N ALA A 17 8.42 -8.48 18.19
CA ALA A 17 7.44 -9.54 18.39
C ALA A 17 6.05 -9.13 17.86
N ILE A 18 5.68 -7.86 18.05
CA ILE A 18 4.42 -7.30 17.50
C ILE A 18 4.47 -7.29 15.97
N ALA A 19 5.59 -6.90 15.35
CA ALA A 19 5.71 -6.89 13.89
C ALA A 19 5.47 -8.29 13.29
N GLU A 20 6.10 -9.32 13.86
CA GLU A 20 5.94 -10.71 13.44
C GLU A 20 4.51 -11.23 13.66
N GLU A 21 3.93 -10.96 14.83
CA GLU A 21 2.54 -11.33 15.14
C GLU A 21 1.56 -10.71 14.13
N LYS A 22 1.69 -9.41 13.86
CA LYS A 22 0.75 -8.71 12.98
C LYS A 22 0.86 -9.15 11.53
N VAL A 23 2.06 -9.46 11.02
CA VAL A 23 2.20 -10.04 9.67
C VAL A 23 1.56 -11.42 9.57
N ARG A 24 1.71 -12.27 10.61
CA ARG A 24 1.00 -13.57 10.65
C ARG A 24 -0.52 -13.38 10.65
N ASN A 25 -1.03 -12.42 11.43
CA ASN A 25 -2.46 -12.14 11.49
C ASN A 25 -3.03 -11.69 10.14
N LEU A 26 -2.34 -10.80 9.40
CA LEU A 26 -2.79 -10.37 8.07
C LEU A 26 -2.98 -11.57 7.13
N ARG A 27 -2.04 -12.52 7.14
CA ARG A 27 -2.16 -13.75 6.34
C ARG A 27 -3.32 -14.64 6.83
N ALA A 28 -3.48 -14.79 8.14
CA ALA A 28 -4.56 -15.57 8.73
C ALA A 28 -5.96 -14.99 8.41
N TYR A 29 -6.07 -13.67 8.26
CA TYR A 29 -7.29 -12.99 7.83
C TYR A 29 -7.58 -13.12 6.32
N GLY A 30 -6.76 -13.86 5.58
CA GLY A 30 -6.95 -14.08 4.14
C GLY A 30 -6.49 -12.92 3.26
N MET A 31 -5.65 -12.02 3.78
CA MET A 31 -5.11 -10.91 2.97
C MET A 31 -4.16 -11.43 1.89
N GLU A 32 -4.45 -11.09 0.64
CA GLU A 32 -3.53 -11.32 -0.48
C GLU A 32 -2.35 -10.35 -0.39
N ILE A 33 -1.13 -10.89 -0.42
CA ILE A 33 0.09 -10.10 -0.55
C ILE A 33 0.47 -10.06 -2.02
N VAL A 34 0.45 -8.87 -2.62
CA VAL A 34 0.81 -8.68 -4.03
C VAL A 34 2.33 -8.42 -4.16
N PRO A 35 3.11 -9.35 -4.73
CA PRO A 35 4.51 -9.10 -5.07
C PRO A 35 4.60 -8.26 -6.36
N ILE A 36 5.66 -7.45 -6.47
CA ILE A 36 6.01 -6.77 -7.72
C ILE A 36 6.78 -7.79 -8.55
N THR A 37 6.11 -8.43 -9.51
CA THR A 37 6.67 -9.50 -10.34
C THR A 37 6.90 -9.08 -11.78
N ASP A 38 6.33 -7.94 -12.20
CA ASP A 38 6.44 -7.40 -13.55
C ASP A 38 6.81 -5.91 -13.55
N ASN A 39 6.95 -5.38 -14.77
CA ASN A 39 7.32 -3.99 -15.00
C ASN A 39 6.14 -3.01 -14.95
N ALA A 40 4.89 -3.47 -14.83
CA ALA A 40 3.73 -2.59 -14.89
C ALA A 40 3.60 -1.78 -13.59
N ILE A 41 3.63 -2.45 -12.43
CA ILE A 41 3.36 -1.79 -11.14
C ILE A 41 4.41 -0.73 -10.83
N TRP A 42 5.72 -1.04 -10.89
CA TRP A 42 6.75 -0.08 -10.48
C TRP A 42 6.85 1.13 -11.43
N ARG A 43 6.59 0.94 -12.73
CA ARG A 43 6.58 2.05 -13.70
C ARG A 43 5.39 2.97 -13.45
N GLU A 44 4.22 2.40 -13.21
CA GLU A 44 3.02 3.18 -12.92
C GLU A 44 3.15 3.94 -11.60
N THR A 45 3.71 3.31 -10.57
CA THR A 45 4.09 3.97 -9.31
C THR A 45 4.99 5.18 -9.54
N GLY A 46 6.00 5.05 -10.41
CA GLY A 46 6.91 6.15 -10.74
C GLY A 46 6.20 7.37 -11.33
N LYS A 47 5.25 7.15 -12.25
CA LYS A 47 4.41 8.23 -12.81
C LYS A 47 3.57 8.89 -11.73
N ILE A 48 2.83 8.09 -10.95
CA ILE A 48 1.96 8.57 -9.87
C ILE A 48 2.74 9.43 -8.87
N LYS A 49 3.92 8.97 -8.42
CA LYS A 49 4.79 9.72 -7.50
C LYS A 49 5.26 11.04 -8.12
N GLY A 50 5.63 11.03 -9.40
CA GLY A 50 6.08 12.21 -10.14
C GLY A 50 4.97 13.27 -10.32
N GLU A 51 3.72 12.84 -10.49
CA GLU A 51 2.58 13.72 -10.77
C GLU A 51 1.87 14.23 -9.51
N HIS A 52 1.78 13.41 -8.45
CA HIS A 52 0.91 13.70 -7.30
C HIS A 52 1.63 13.97 -5.98
N ALA A 53 2.97 13.89 -5.95
CA ALA A 53 3.82 14.18 -4.79
C ALA A 53 3.57 13.34 -3.50
N ILE A 54 2.73 12.31 -3.52
CA ILE A 54 2.43 11.39 -2.40
C ILE A 54 3.63 10.49 -2.01
N SER A 55 3.64 9.78 -0.88
CA SER A 55 4.78 8.91 -0.54
C SER A 55 4.99 7.78 -1.57
N LEU A 56 6.20 7.19 -1.63
CA LEU A 56 6.46 6.08 -2.56
C LEU A 56 5.59 4.86 -2.23
N ALA A 57 5.36 4.58 -0.95
CA ALA A 57 4.50 3.48 -0.52
C ALA A 57 3.03 3.72 -0.90
N ASP A 58 2.55 4.95 -0.77
CA ASP A 58 1.20 5.33 -1.23
C ASP A 58 1.05 5.20 -2.74
N ALA A 59 2.06 5.63 -3.50
CA ALA A 59 2.08 5.46 -4.96
C ALA A 59 2.09 3.97 -5.37
N PHE A 60 2.73 3.09 -4.60
CA PHE A 60 2.63 1.64 -4.78
C PHE A 60 1.23 1.10 -4.47
N ALA A 61 0.57 1.61 -3.43
CA ALA A 61 -0.79 1.22 -3.09
C ALA A 61 -1.77 1.61 -4.21
N VAL A 62 -1.67 2.83 -4.74
CA VAL A 62 -2.48 3.31 -5.87
C VAL A 62 -2.24 2.47 -7.12
N ALA A 63 -0.97 2.26 -7.50
CA ALA A 63 -0.63 1.46 -8.69
C ALA A 63 -1.14 0.01 -8.58
N THR A 64 -1.08 -0.58 -7.37
CA THR A 64 -1.60 -1.93 -7.11
C THR A 64 -3.12 -1.98 -7.28
N ALA A 65 -3.85 -0.99 -6.74
CA ALA A 65 -5.31 -0.91 -6.91
C ALA A 65 -5.72 -0.77 -8.38
N ILE A 66 -4.99 0.05 -9.15
CA ILE A 66 -5.19 0.20 -10.61
C ILE A 66 -4.95 -1.13 -11.33
N ALA A 67 -3.82 -1.81 -11.05
CA ALA A 67 -3.48 -3.08 -11.68
C ALA A 67 -4.49 -4.19 -11.38
N LYS A 68 -5.03 -4.23 -10.15
CA LYS A 68 -6.07 -5.17 -9.72
C LYS A 68 -7.48 -4.75 -10.14
N LYS A 69 -7.66 -3.54 -10.68
CA LYS A 69 -8.97 -2.92 -10.99
C LYS A 69 -9.90 -2.90 -9.78
N ASP A 70 -9.34 -2.60 -8.61
CA ASP A 70 -10.06 -2.62 -7.33
C ASP A 70 -9.98 -1.26 -6.63
N LYS A 71 -10.66 -1.15 -5.49
CA LYS A 71 -10.73 0.07 -4.69
C LYS A 71 -9.52 0.17 -3.75
N LEU A 72 -8.99 1.38 -3.61
CA LEU A 72 -7.95 1.69 -2.65
C LEU A 72 -8.58 1.98 -1.27
N VAL A 73 -8.14 1.27 -0.24
CA VAL A 73 -8.53 1.58 1.15
C VAL A 73 -7.58 2.64 1.69
N VAL A 74 -8.12 3.76 2.15
CA VAL A 74 -7.35 4.90 2.67
C VAL A 74 -7.87 5.35 4.03
N GLY A 75 -6.98 5.90 4.85
CA GLY A 75 -7.33 6.61 6.08
C GLY A 75 -7.87 8.02 5.78
N ARG A 76 -7.66 8.96 6.72
CA ARG A 76 -8.07 10.37 6.57
C ARG A 76 -7.11 11.22 5.73
N ASP A 77 -6.18 10.58 5.03
CA ASP A 77 -5.12 11.28 4.32
C ASP A 77 -5.66 12.04 3.11
N GLU A 78 -5.32 13.33 3.02
CA GLU A 78 -5.72 14.19 1.91
C GLU A 78 -4.87 13.97 0.67
N ASP A 79 -3.71 13.31 0.80
CA ASP A 79 -2.78 13.03 -0.29
C ASP A 79 -3.44 12.24 -1.42
N PHE A 80 -4.44 11.41 -1.09
CA PHE A 80 -5.21 10.63 -2.06
C PHE A 80 -6.34 11.40 -2.76
N LYS A 81 -6.62 12.66 -2.43
CA LYS A 81 -7.68 13.44 -3.12
C LYS A 81 -7.39 13.66 -4.61
N LYS A 82 -6.11 13.60 -5.00
CA LYS A 82 -5.65 13.90 -6.35
C LYS A 82 -5.49 12.67 -7.24
N VAL A 83 -5.59 11.46 -6.70
CA VAL A 83 -5.41 10.22 -7.46
C VAL A 83 -6.75 9.68 -7.96
N ASN A 84 -6.80 9.31 -9.24
CA ASN A 84 -8.02 8.86 -9.90
C ASN A 84 -8.23 7.34 -9.77
N VAL A 85 -8.44 6.87 -8.53
CA VAL A 85 -8.78 5.47 -8.22
C VAL A 85 -9.98 5.43 -7.28
N PRO A 86 -10.94 4.50 -7.43
CA PRO A 86 -12.03 4.36 -6.48
C PRO A 86 -11.51 4.13 -5.06
N GLN A 87 -12.10 4.80 -4.06
CA GLN A 87 -11.60 4.77 -2.68
C GLN A 87 -12.64 4.21 -1.71
N ILE A 88 -12.17 3.49 -0.70
CA ILE A 88 -12.92 3.18 0.53
C ILE A 88 -12.23 3.92 1.67
N LYS A 89 -12.97 4.79 2.37
CA LYS A 89 -12.45 5.52 3.52
C LYS A 89 -12.75 4.77 4.81
N VAL A 90 -11.72 4.49 5.59
CA VAL A 90 -11.84 3.91 6.94
C VAL A 90 -11.56 4.97 8.01
N ARG A 91 -12.30 4.92 9.12
CA ARG A 91 -12.41 5.98 10.13
C ARG A 91 -11.20 6.10 11.04
#